data_AF-A0A954M6K4-F1
#
_entry.id   AF-A0A954M6K4-F1
#
_cell.length_a   1.000
_cell.length_b   1.000
_cell.length_c   1.000
_cell.angle_alpha   90.00
_cell.angle_beta   90.00
_cell.angle_gamma   90.00
#
_symmetry.space_group_name_H-M   'P 1'
#
loop_
_entity.id
_entity.type
_entity.pdbx_description
1 polymer ?
#
loop_
_entity_poly.entity_id
_entity_poly.type
_entity_poly.pdbx_seq_one_letter_code
_entity_poly.pdbx_strand_id
1 'polypeptide(L)'
;AVAVVEPGRSSRWWWLLSAVCCGLGVLTKGPVAVVLVAPPLIAHSWLKRLDLRRQLGPWLMFGAIVAAINLPWYLAIAQKAPEFSGSFFWEHNVARFLSGSNHPNPGWYYLPVLLLGWMPWGLLLFPLIQFLASRDERCREQRPASIGLLAIAAVWCLAFFSVSRGKLPTYIVPCFPAIALLLGHYLQCTHSPFTYGISLAPVQKLFRQGAVWVALAGMVFPVVMWKLEIETGKVAVFHSLLWCVVMCGFVLWGRKLSPRMTYAAFCVVALVVTLEGSHHLFPAWAVRRSVITPDSQLLTEMGDHRYAVACLQQSPGSVPFYLNREDVVLLRCEEPERIVDYVAHSDHGFLIVDESVPDDRLQRSIPRTHALEQLSSGRNGRIFRIHAVASHAHDVSADSGIIRVQARVQSDAPSEVVTQ
;
A
#
# COMPACT_ATOMS: atom_id res chain seq x y z
N ALA A 1 2.35 48.84 6.46
CA ALA A 1 2.09 48.32 7.82
C ALA A 1 1.67 46.87 7.71
N VAL A 2 2.59 45.94 7.97
CA VAL A 2 2.29 44.50 7.97
C VAL A 2 1.58 44.21 9.28
N ALA A 3 0.26 44.00 9.22
CA ALA A 3 -0.50 43.54 10.37
C ALA A 3 0.09 42.20 10.82
N VAL A 4 0.83 42.24 11.92
CA VAL A 4 1.03 41.08 12.78
C VAL A 4 -0.38 40.68 13.17
N VAL A 5 -0.89 39.60 12.59
CA VAL A 5 -2.13 38.99 13.04
C VAL A 5 -1.89 38.61 14.49
N GLU A 6 -2.41 39.43 15.41
CA GLU A 6 -2.53 39.00 16.79
C GLU A 6 -3.33 37.70 16.79
N PRO A 7 -2.86 36.65 17.47
CA PRO A 7 -3.56 35.38 17.47
C PRO A 7 -4.89 35.56 18.23
N GLY A 8 -5.95 35.86 17.49
CA GLY A 8 -7.31 35.79 18.00
C GLY A 8 -7.59 34.39 18.56
N ARG A 9 -8.61 34.27 19.41
CA ARG A 9 -9.03 33.01 20.08
C ARG A 9 -9.15 31.80 19.11
N SER A 10 -9.46 32.06 17.83
CA SER A 10 -9.46 31.09 16.73
C SER A 10 -8.09 30.46 16.46
N SER A 11 -6.99 31.22 16.49
CA SER A 11 -5.63 30.75 16.17
C SER A 11 -5.10 29.73 17.18
N ARG A 12 -5.36 29.94 18.47
CA ARG A 12 -4.94 29.00 19.54
C ARG A 12 -5.68 27.67 19.44
N TRP A 13 -6.97 27.69 19.10
CA TRP A 13 -7.77 26.48 18.93
C TRP A 13 -7.23 25.60 17.79
N TRP A 14 -6.91 26.19 16.63
CA TRP A 14 -6.34 25.44 15.51
C TRP A 14 -4.96 24.84 15.83
N TRP A 15 -4.15 25.51 16.67
CA TRP A 15 -2.90 24.96 17.16
C TRP A 15 -3.08 23.76 18.10
N LEU A 16 -4.07 23.81 19.00
CA LEU A 16 -4.40 22.68 19.87
C LEU A 16 -4.95 21.51 19.06
N LEU A 17 -5.86 21.79 18.13
CA LEU A 17 -6.43 20.77 17.26
C LEU A 17 -5.36 20.10 16.39
N SER A 18 -4.40 20.85 15.86
CA SER A 18 -3.30 20.27 15.09
C SER A 18 -2.40 19.37 15.94
N ALA A 19 -2.18 19.72 17.21
CA ALA A 19 -1.46 18.87 18.17
C ALA A 19 -2.22 17.55 18.44
N VAL A 20 -3.54 17.62 18.64
CA VAL A 20 -4.39 16.43 18.79
C VAL A 20 -4.33 15.56 17.55
N CYS A 21 -4.54 16.13 16.35
CA CYS A 21 -4.47 15.38 15.09
C CYS A 21 -3.08 14.77 14.86
N CYS A 22 -2.00 15.47 15.21
CA CYS A 22 -0.66 14.91 15.17
C CYS A 22 -0.50 13.74 16.14
N GLY A 23 -1.01 13.88 17.37
CA GLY A 23 -1.02 12.81 18.38
C GLY A 23 -1.77 11.56 17.91
N LEU A 24 -2.94 11.73 17.29
CA LEU A 24 -3.70 10.63 16.67
C LEU A 24 -2.95 10.02 15.48
N GLY A 25 -2.25 10.84 14.70
CA GLY A 25 -1.38 10.39 13.61
C GLY A 25 -0.23 9.52 14.12
N VAL A 26 0.38 9.88 15.26
CA VAL A 26 1.40 9.06 15.92
C VAL A 26 0.81 7.74 16.40
N LEU A 27 -0.39 7.75 16.98
CA LEU A 27 -1.04 6.51 17.43
C LEU A 27 -1.39 5.60 16.25
N THR A 28 -1.68 6.17 15.08
CA THR A 28 -2.04 5.42 13.87
C THR A 28 -0.83 4.85 13.14
N LYS A 29 0.27 5.61 13.02
CA LYS A 29 1.40 5.26 12.12
C LYS A 29 2.78 5.42 12.75
N GLY A 30 2.84 5.63 14.06
CA GLY A 30 4.08 5.81 14.80
C GLY A 30 4.69 7.21 14.65
N PRO A 31 5.93 7.41 15.13
CA PRO A 31 6.60 8.71 15.24
C PRO A 31 6.75 9.47 13.91
N VAL A 32 6.59 8.80 12.76
CA VAL A 32 6.66 9.44 11.43
C VAL A 32 5.71 10.63 11.29
N ALA A 33 4.56 10.63 11.99
CA ALA A 33 3.64 11.77 11.95
C ALA A 33 4.29 13.07 12.44
N VAL A 34 5.05 13.01 13.55
CA VAL A 34 5.81 14.17 14.06
C VAL A 34 6.94 14.54 13.09
N VAL A 35 7.62 13.55 12.53
CA VAL A 35 8.70 13.77 11.54
C VAL A 35 8.18 14.48 10.29
N LEU A 36 6.93 14.27 9.88
CA LEU A 36 6.33 14.95 8.73
C LEU A 36 5.81 16.35 9.07
N VAL A 37 5.37 16.59 10.32
CA VAL A 37 4.74 17.86 10.73
C VAL A 37 5.74 18.88 11.28
N ALA A 38 6.67 18.46 12.14
CA ALA A 38 7.54 19.39 12.84
C ALA A 38 8.55 20.12 11.93
N PRO A 39 9.28 19.45 11.01
CA PRO A 39 10.28 20.12 10.17
C PRO A 39 9.69 21.22 9.26
N PRO A 40 8.55 21.03 8.58
CA PRO A 40 7.93 22.12 7.81
C PRO A 40 7.52 23.32 8.67
N LEU A 41 6.99 23.10 9.87
CA LEU A 41 6.61 24.17 10.80
C LEU A 41 7.83 24.92 11.36
N ILE A 42 8.91 24.20 11.66
CA ILE A 42 10.18 24.78 12.11
C ILE A 42 10.80 25.60 10.98
N ALA A 43 10.89 25.04 9.77
CA ALA A 43 11.41 25.73 8.60
C ALA A 43 10.59 26.99 8.28
N HIS A 44 9.25 26.91 8.36
CA HIS A 44 8.38 28.06 8.17
C HIS A 44 8.61 29.16 9.23
N SER A 45 8.75 28.76 10.49
CA SER A 45 9.03 29.67 11.60
C SER A 45 10.37 30.38 11.44
N TRP A 46 11.40 29.64 11.02
CA TRP A 46 12.73 30.16 10.74
C TRP A 46 12.72 31.13 9.56
N LEU A 47 12.07 30.78 8.45
CA LEU A 47 11.93 31.66 7.28
C LEU A 47 11.18 32.96 7.60
N LYS A 48 10.20 32.89 8.50
CA LYS A 48 9.48 34.07 9.01
C LYS A 48 10.24 34.86 10.08
N ARG A 49 11.42 34.39 10.50
CA ARG A 49 12.24 35.00 11.56
C ARG A 49 11.45 35.22 12.86
N LEU A 50 10.58 34.28 13.20
CA LEU A 50 9.79 34.36 14.42
C LEU A 50 10.69 34.17 15.65
N ASP A 51 10.37 34.87 16.74
CA ASP A 51 11.11 34.78 17.99
C ASP A 51 10.97 33.39 18.64
N LEU A 52 12.06 32.63 18.65
CA LEU A 52 12.14 31.28 19.19
C LEU A 52 11.72 31.20 20.67
N ARG A 53 12.01 32.24 21.48
CA ARG A 53 11.65 32.26 22.90
C ARG A 53 10.14 32.32 23.07
N ARG A 54 9.45 33.11 22.24
CA ARG A 54 7.98 33.22 22.24
C ARG A 54 7.30 31.97 21.69
N GLN A 55 8.03 31.17 20.90
CA GLN A 55 7.51 29.91 20.36
C GLN A 55 7.65 28.71 21.30
N LEU A 56 8.54 28.77 22.30
CA LEU A 56 8.80 27.63 23.17
C LEU A 56 7.54 27.12 23.88
N GLY A 57 6.74 28.01 24.48
CA GLY A 57 5.49 27.64 25.16
C GLY A 57 4.50 26.88 24.25
N PRO A 58 4.11 27.44 23.09
CA PRO A 58 3.27 26.74 22.12
C PRO A 58 3.80 25.37 21.66
N TRP A 59 5.11 25.24 21.44
CA TRP A 59 5.72 23.95 21.05
C TRP A 59 5.75 22.95 22.20
N LEU A 60 6.01 23.37 23.43
CA LEU A 60 5.92 22.51 24.61
C LEU A 60 4.50 22.00 24.81
N MET A 61 3.50 22.87 24.65
CA MET A 61 2.08 22.47 24.72
C MET A 61 1.71 21.50 23.59
N PHE A 62 2.20 21.73 22.36
CA PHE A 62 2.01 20.81 21.25
C PHE A 62 2.60 19.43 21.56
N GLY A 63 3.85 19.38 22.02
CA GLY A 63 4.53 18.15 22.42
C GLY A 63 3.85 17.44 23.58
N ALA A 64 3.38 18.19 24.59
CA ALA A 64 2.66 17.65 25.73
C ALA A 64 1.34 16.97 25.32
N ILE A 65 0.59 17.56 24.38
CA ILE A 65 -0.66 16.96 23.86
C ILE A 65 -0.35 15.66 23.09
N VAL A 66 0.65 15.69 22.20
CA VAL A 66 1.08 14.49 21.46
C VAL A 66 1.52 13.39 22.44
N ALA A 67 2.30 13.74 23.46
CA ALA A 67 2.73 12.79 24.48
C ALA A 67 1.55 12.26 25.30
N ALA A 68 0.62 13.10 25.75
CA ALA A 68 -0.53 12.71 26.53
C ALA A 68 -1.43 11.69 25.80
N ILE A 69 -1.57 11.81 24.47
CA ILE A 69 -2.34 10.88 23.65
C ILE A 69 -1.63 9.52 23.51
N ASN A 70 -0.30 9.53 23.34
CA ASN A 70 0.45 8.32 22.94
C ASN A 70 1.04 7.55 24.12
N LEU A 71 1.44 8.24 25.19
CA LEU A 71 2.14 7.64 26.32
C LEU A 71 1.33 6.54 27.03
N PRO A 72 0.00 6.63 27.22
CA PRO A 72 -0.76 5.56 27.85
C PRO A 72 -0.65 4.21 27.11
N TRP A 73 -0.73 4.24 25.77
CA TRP A 73 -0.62 3.03 24.96
C TRP A 73 0.83 2.51 24.94
N TYR A 74 1.81 3.40 24.79
CA TYR A 74 3.24 3.02 24.83
C TYR A 74 3.66 2.38 26.15
N LEU A 75 3.20 2.92 27.29
CA LEU A 75 3.48 2.32 28.60
C LEU A 75 2.80 0.97 28.76
N ALA A 76 1.53 0.85 28.33
CA ALA A 76 0.79 -0.41 28.42
C ALA A 76 1.44 -1.53 27.58
N ILE A 77 1.87 -1.23 26.35
CA ILE A 77 2.49 -2.24 25.49
C ILE A 77 3.91 -2.58 25.93
N ALA A 78 4.68 -1.62 26.44
CA ALA A 78 6.00 -1.87 27.00
C ALA A 78 5.95 -2.82 28.21
N GLN A 79 4.86 -2.77 29.00
CA GLN A 79 4.63 -3.67 30.12
C GLN A 79 4.09 -5.04 29.69
N LYS A 80 3.13 -5.07 28.76
CA LYS A 80 2.46 -6.32 28.34
C LYS A 80 3.25 -7.15 27.32
N ALA A 81 4.02 -6.50 26.45
CA ALA A 81 4.78 -7.15 25.39
C ALA A 81 6.12 -6.41 25.13
N PRO A 82 7.11 -6.56 26.03
CA PRO A 82 8.40 -5.85 25.92
C PRO A 82 9.14 -6.13 24.60
N GLU A 83 9.12 -7.38 24.12
CA GLU A 83 9.74 -7.78 22.86
C GLU A 83 9.12 -7.07 21.66
N PHE A 84 7.78 -6.99 21.62
CA PHE A 84 7.05 -6.24 20.60
C PHE A 84 7.40 -4.76 20.64
N SER A 85 7.50 -4.16 21.83
CA SER A 85 7.87 -2.76 22.00
C SER A 85 9.25 -2.45 21.41
N GLY A 86 10.24 -3.30 21.67
CA GLY A 86 11.58 -3.17 21.08
C GLY A 86 11.56 -3.18 19.55
N SER A 87 10.89 -4.18 18.97
CA SER A 87 10.74 -4.30 17.51
C SER A 87 9.95 -3.11 16.91
N PHE A 88 8.86 -2.68 17.56
CA PHE A 88 8.04 -1.55 17.09
C PHE A 88 8.85 -0.25 16.99
N PHE A 89 9.54 0.17 18.06
CA PHE A 89 10.25 1.45 18.07
C PHE A 89 11.53 1.42 17.23
N TRP A 90 12.27 0.32 17.25
CA TRP A 90 13.53 0.23 16.53
C TRP A 90 13.35 -0.30 15.11
N GLU A 91 12.90 -1.55 14.98
CA GLU A 91 12.89 -2.25 13.69
C GLU A 91 11.89 -1.64 12.71
N HIS A 92 10.67 -1.39 13.17
CA HIS A 92 9.59 -0.92 12.30
C HIS A 92 9.63 0.58 11.96
N ASN A 93 10.34 1.39 12.75
CA ASN A 93 10.46 2.83 12.49
C ASN A 93 11.87 3.21 12.01
N VAL A 94 12.91 2.89 12.76
CA VAL A 94 14.28 3.35 12.47
C VAL A 94 14.97 2.42 11.47
N ALA A 95 15.07 1.12 11.78
CA ALA A 95 15.76 0.17 10.91
C ALA A 95 15.04 0.07 9.55
N ARG A 96 13.71 -0.01 9.52
CA ARG A 96 12.94 -0.03 8.28
C ARG A 96 13.22 1.17 7.37
N PHE A 97 13.47 2.36 7.94
CA PHE A 97 13.83 3.54 7.16
C PHE A 97 15.27 3.47 6.61
N LEU A 98 16.22 3.03 7.43
CA LEU A 98 17.66 3.07 7.13
C LEU A 98 18.20 1.85 6.37
N SER A 99 17.70 0.65 6.69
CA SER A 99 18.20 -0.64 6.22
C SER A 99 17.15 -1.50 5.53
N GLY A 100 15.90 -1.02 5.42
CA GLY A 100 14.78 -1.80 4.90
C GLY A 100 15.08 -2.52 3.58
N SER A 101 15.18 -3.86 3.65
CA SER A 101 15.35 -4.78 2.52
C SER A 101 14.06 -4.99 1.72
N ASN A 102 12.91 -4.62 2.29
CA ASN A 102 11.60 -4.80 1.68
C ASN A 102 11.25 -3.63 0.76
N HIS A 103 11.03 -3.92 -0.51
CA HIS A 103 10.72 -2.97 -1.59
C HIS A 103 11.80 -1.91 -1.87
N PRO A 104 13.04 -2.33 -2.19
CA PRO A 104 14.10 -1.41 -2.57
C PRO A 104 13.72 -0.74 -3.90
N ASN A 105 13.67 0.59 -3.89
CA ASN A 105 13.29 1.40 -5.05
C ASN A 105 14.18 2.65 -5.14
N PRO A 106 14.40 3.17 -6.36
CA PRO A 106 15.28 4.30 -6.58
C PRO A 106 14.77 5.59 -5.92
N GLY A 107 15.65 6.57 -5.73
CA GLY A 107 15.30 7.85 -5.08
C GLY A 107 14.20 8.63 -5.82
N TRP A 108 14.09 8.46 -7.14
CA TRP A 108 13.06 9.09 -7.97
C TRP A 108 11.71 8.35 -7.98
N TYR A 109 11.58 7.23 -7.25
CA TYR A 109 10.40 6.36 -7.24
C TYR A 109 9.07 7.10 -7.09
N TYR A 110 9.02 8.14 -6.27
CA TYR A 110 7.78 8.87 -6.00
C TYR A 110 7.38 9.87 -7.10
N LEU A 111 8.25 10.18 -8.07
CA LEU A 111 7.90 11.06 -9.20
C LEU A 111 6.79 10.44 -10.08
N PRO A 112 6.94 9.22 -10.62
CA PRO A 112 5.86 8.58 -11.37
C PRO A 112 4.66 8.25 -10.47
N VAL A 113 4.87 7.89 -9.20
CA VAL A 113 3.76 7.61 -8.27
C VAL A 113 2.91 8.86 -8.05
N LEU A 114 3.52 10.02 -7.86
CA LEU A 114 2.80 11.28 -7.67
C LEU A 114 2.09 11.71 -8.97
N LEU A 115 2.74 11.56 -10.13
CA LEU A 115 2.13 11.93 -11.41
C LEU A 115 0.93 11.04 -11.74
N LEU A 116 1.06 9.72 -11.58
CA LEU A 116 0.04 8.74 -11.95
C LEU A 116 -1.04 8.59 -10.87
N GLY A 117 -0.63 8.46 -9.61
CA GLY A 117 -1.54 8.29 -8.47
C GLY A 117 -2.38 9.54 -8.17
N TRP A 118 -2.02 10.67 -8.78
CA TRP A 118 -2.78 11.92 -8.67
C TRP A 118 -3.43 12.34 -9.98
N MET A 119 -3.50 11.45 -10.98
CA MET A 119 -4.34 11.68 -12.15
C MET A 119 -5.79 11.93 -11.73
N PRO A 120 -6.50 12.87 -12.38
CA PRO A 120 -6.07 13.71 -13.51
C PRO A 120 -5.17 14.90 -13.13
N TRP A 121 -5.08 15.27 -11.86
CA TRP A 121 -4.38 16.48 -11.39
C TRP A 121 -2.86 16.43 -11.53
N GLY A 122 -2.26 15.25 -11.68
CA GLY A 122 -0.82 15.08 -11.84
C GLY A 122 -0.22 15.94 -12.97
N LEU A 123 -0.96 16.15 -14.08
CA LEU A 123 -0.51 17.00 -15.19
C LEU A 123 -0.41 18.49 -14.83
N LEU A 124 -1.14 18.94 -13.79
CA LEU A 124 -1.06 20.32 -13.30
C LEU A 124 0.14 20.57 -12.40
N LEU A 125 0.90 19.53 -12.01
CA LEU A 125 2.12 19.71 -11.24
C LEU A 125 3.16 20.54 -12.00
N PHE A 126 3.27 20.36 -13.31
CA PHE A 126 4.22 21.13 -14.13
C PHE A 126 3.98 22.64 -14.07
N PRO A 127 2.77 23.15 -14.41
CA PRO A 127 2.51 24.59 -14.30
C PRO A 127 2.48 25.08 -12.85
N LEU A 128 2.10 24.25 -11.87
CA LEU A 128 2.21 24.59 -10.46
C LEU A 128 3.67 24.81 -10.03
N ILE A 129 4.59 23.93 -10.44
CA ILE A 129 6.03 24.07 -10.14
C ILE A 129 6.57 25.34 -10.78
N GLN A 130 6.18 25.65 -12.02
CA GLN A 130 6.56 26.91 -12.68
C GLN A 130 6.03 28.13 -11.91
N PHE A 131 4.78 28.07 -11.44
CA PHE A 131 4.21 29.12 -10.60
C PHE A 131 4.97 29.27 -9.28
N LEU A 132 5.32 28.19 -8.59
CA LEU A 132 6.05 28.25 -7.31
C LEU A 132 7.50 28.71 -7.47
N ALA A 133 8.16 28.31 -8.56
CA ALA A 133 9.55 28.65 -8.85
C ALA A 133 9.75 30.01 -9.55
N SER A 134 8.67 30.63 -10.03
CA SER A 134 8.76 31.90 -10.76
C SER A 134 9.37 33.00 -9.88
N ARG A 135 10.38 33.70 -10.42
CA ARG A 135 11.03 34.85 -9.79
C ARG A 135 10.31 36.18 -10.07
N ASP A 136 9.29 36.16 -10.92
CA ASP A 136 8.50 37.34 -11.22
C ASP A 136 7.81 37.91 -9.98
N GLU A 137 7.86 39.23 -9.82
CA GLU A 137 7.31 39.94 -8.65
C GLU A 137 5.81 39.73 -8.48
N ARG A 138 5.04 39.73 -9.58
CA ARG A 138 3.59 39.50 -9.53
C ARG A 138 3.27 38.09 -9.02
N CYS A 139 4.05 37.10 -9.44
CA CYS A 139 3.92 35.74 -8.92
C CYS A 139 4.34 35.64 -7.45
N ARG A 140 5.34 36.42 -7.01
CA ARG A 140 5.74 36.47 -5.60
C ARG A 140 4.63 37.04 -4.71
N GLU A 141 3.98 38.12 -5.15
CA GLU A 141 2.85 38.74 -4.43
C GLU A 141 1.67 37.78 -4.29
N GLN A 142 1.47 36.89 -5.26
CA GLN A 142 0.43 35.86 -5.23
C GLN A 142 0.77 34.64 -4.37
N ARG A 143 1.94 34.58 -3.72
CA ARG A 143 2.35 33.44 -2.87
C ARG A 143 2.47 33.86 -1.42
N PRO A 144 1.34 33.95 -0.67
CA PRO A 144 1.39 34.24 0.74
C PRO A 144 2.13 33.14 1.51
N ALA A 145 2.56 33.46 2.73
CA ALA A 145 3.40 32.55 3.49
C ALA A 145 2.76 31.18 3.77
N SER A 146 1.42 31.09 3.83
CA SER A 146 0.69 29.82 3.93
C SER A 146 0.95 28.89 2.74
N ILE A 147 1.04 29.42 1.52
CA ILE A 147 1.45 28.67 0.31
C ILE A 147 2.88 28.18 0.45
N GLY A 148 3.77 29.01 1.02
CA GLY A 148 5.13 28.58 1.35
C GLY A 148 5.17 27.41 2.33
N LEU A 149 4.37 27.44 3.41
CA LEU A 149 4.26 26.34 4.37
C LEU A 149 3.77 25.04 3.70
N LEU A 150 2.71 25.12 2.90
CA LEU A 150 2.16 23.96 2.19
C LEU A 150 3.18 23.36 1.20
N ALA A 151 3.93 24.21 0.48
CA ALA A 151 4.98 23.78 -0.43
C ALA A 151 6.11 23.08 0.32
N ILE A 152 6.58 23.64 1.44
CA ILE A 152 7.61 23.01 2.27
C ILE A 152 7.10 21.67 2.82
N ALA A 153 5.87 21.59 3.31
CA ALA A 153 5.30 20.34 3.82
C ALA A 153 5.21 19.25 2.74
N ALA A 154 4.75 19.61 1.55
CA ALA A 154 4.66 18.67 0.44
C ALA A 154 6.04 18.18 -0.03
N VAL A 155 6.99 19.09 -0.22
CA VAL A 155 8.36 18.78 -0.63
C VAL A 155 9.08 17.98 0.44
N TRP A 156 8.91 18.33 1.72
CA TRP A 156 9.50 17.60 2.84
C TRP A 156 9.01 16.15 2.88
N CYS A 157 7.70 15.92 2.77
CA CYS A 157 7.14 14.57 2.76
C CYS A 157 7.70 13.74 1.59
N LEU A 158 7.75 14.31 0.38
CA LEU A 158 8.35 13.64 -0.78
C LEU A 158 9.84 13.34 -0.56
N ALA A 159 10.61 14.32 -0.10
CA ALA A 159 12.05 14.17 0.13
C ALA A 159 12.35 13.13 1.20
N PHE A 160 11.66 13.19 2.34
CA PHE A 160 11.82 12.27 3.46
C PHE A 160 11.63 10.82 3.02
N PHE A 161 10.52 10.50 2.35
CA PHE A 161 10.28 9.14 1.90
C PHE A 161 11.16 8.74 0.72
N SER A 162 11.58 9.67 -0.14
CA SER A 162 12.50 9.38 -1.25
C SER A 162 13.88 8.89 -0.75
N VAL A 163 14.31 9.37 0.41
CA VAL A 163 15.57 8.93 1.06
C VAL A 163 15.43 7.56 1.74
N SER A 164 14.21 7.16 2.13
CA SER A 164 13.95 5.86 2.77
C SER A 164 14.35 4.67 1.89
N ARG A 165 14.94 3.62 2.47
CA ARG A 165 15.29 2.39 1.71
C ARG A 165 14.06 1.63 1.22
N GLY A 166 13.11 1.36 2.11
CA GLY A 166 11.84 0.73 1.76
C GLY A 166 10.81 1.74 1.28
N LYS A 167 10.27 1.56 0.07
CA LYS A 167 9.29 2.49 -0.52
C LYS A 167 8.00 1.78 -0.87
N LEU A 168 6.88 2.39 -0.51
CA LEU A 168 5.54 1.97 -0.91
C LEU A 168 4.80 3.16 -1.49
N PRO A 169 3.97 2.99 -2.55
CA PRO A 169 3.28 4.12 -3.20
C PRO A 169 2.49 4.99 -2.23
N THR A 170 1.91 4.37 -1.20
CA THR A 170 1.02 5.03 -0.23
C THR A 170 1.75 5.87 0.82
N TYR A 171 3.09 5.84 0.88
CA TYR A 171 3.84 6.61 1.88
C TYR A 171 3.73 8.11 1.67
N ILE A 172 3.58 8.57 0.43
CA ILE A 172 3.50 10.00 0.09
C ILE A 172 2.07 10.56 0.14
N VAL A 173 1.04 9.74 0.40
CA VAL A 173 -0.35 10.21 0.55
C VAL A 173 -0.48 11.42 1.49
N PRO A 174 0.27 11.55 2.60
CA PRO A 174 0.22 12.73 3.46
C PRO A 174 0.54 14.06 2.76
N CYS A 175 1.26 14.08 1.63
CA CYS A 175 1.51 15.33 0.90
C CYS A 175 0.33 15.75 0.02
N PHE A 176 -0.58 14.85 -0.33
CA PHE A 176 -1.64 15.11 -1.31
C PHE A 176 -2.58 16.25 -0.90
N PRO A 177 -3.03 16.37 0.37
CA PRO A 177 -3.85 17.51 0.78
C PRO A 177 -3.13 18.86 0.63
N ALA A 178 -1.84 18.92 0.95
CA ALA A 178 -1.06 20.14 0.80
C ALA A 178 -0.92 20.54 -0.67
N ILE A 179 -0.63 19.58 -1.56
CA ILE A 179 -0.53 19.87 -2.99
C ILE A 179 -1.90 20.23 -3.57
N ALA A 180 -3.00 19.63 -3.09
CA ALA A 180 -4.36 20.00 -3.52
C ALA A 180 -4.69 21.46 -3.21
N LEU A 181 -4.32 21.93 -2.02
CA LEU A 181 -4.49 23.34 -1.63
C LEU A 181 -3.59 24.28 -2.45
N LEU A 182 -2.34 23.89 -2.70
CA LEU A 182 -1.43 24.64 -3.58
C LEU A 182 -2.02 24.76 -4.99
N LEU A 183 -2.58 23.67 -5.51
CA LEU A 183 -3.16 23.62 -6.83
C LEU A 183 -4.44 24.46 -6.91
N GLY A 184 -5.31 24.37 -5.90
CA GLY A 184 -6.51 25.21 -5.82
C GLY A 184 -6.17 26.70 -5.81
N HIS A 185 -5.16 27.10 -5.04
CA HIS A 185 -4.65 28.47 -5.04
C HIS A 185 -4.08 28.91 -6.39
N TYR A 186 -3.26 28.06 -7.02
CA TYR A 186 -2.72 28.30 -8.35
C TYR A 186 -3.84 28.51 -9.40
N LEU A 187 -4.87 27.67 -9.38
CA LEU A 187 -6.02 27.78 -10.28
C LEU A 187 -6.83 29.07 -10.02
N GLN A 188 -6.97 29.47 -8.75
CA GLN A 188 -7.63 30.74 -8.40
C GLN A 188 -6.85 31.95 -8.94
N CYS A 189 -5.52 31.97 -8.80
CA CYS A 189 -4.67 33.04 -9.31
C CYS A 189 -4.69 33.14 -10.84
N THR A 190 -4.82 32.01 -11.55
CA THR A 190 -4.86 31.98 -13.01
C THR A 190 -6.23 32.33 -13.61
N HIS A 191 -7.30 32.33 -12.82
CA HIS A 191 -8.64 32.79 -13.25
C HIS A 191 -8.95 34.25 -12.90
N SER A 192 -8.13 34.91 -12.09
CA SER A 192 -8.34 36.30 -11.67
C SER A 192 -7.96 37.29 -12.79
N PRO A 193 -8.74 38.37 -13.06
CA PRO A 193 -8.44 39.36 -14.10
C PRO A 193 -7.12 40.13 -13.93
N PHE A 194 -6.44 39.99 -12.79
CA PHE A 194 -5.07 40.44 -12.54
C PHE A 194 -3.99 39.49 -13.10
N THR A 195 -4.35 38.64 -14.08
CA THR A 195 -3.56 37.48 -14.49
C THR A 195 -2.19 37.82 -15.07
N TYR A 196 -1.21 37.12 -14.51
CA TYR A 196 0.09 36.83 -15.08
C TYR A 196 -0.07 36.19 -16.47
N GLY A 197 0.75 36.60 -17.45
CA GLY A 197 0.70 36.17 -18.85
C GLY A 197 1.11 34.71 -19.14
N ILE A 198 0.85 33.77 -18.22
CA ILE A 198 0.96 32.34 -18.55
C ILE A 198 -0.15 32.01 -19.53
N SER A 199 0.22 31.80 -20.78
CA SER A 199 -0.68 31.24 -21.78
C SER A 199 -1.29 29.94 -21.24
N LEU A 200 -2.62 29.81 -21.28
CA LEU A 200 -3.31 28.55 -20.98
C LEU A 200 -3.15 27.52 -22.11
N ALA A 201 -2.59 27.92 -23.26
CA ALA A 201 -2.46 27.06 -24.43
C ALA A 201 -1.57 25.81 -24.22
N PRO A 202 -0.39 25.89 -23.53
CA PRO A 202 0.41 24.71 -23.20
C PRO A 202 -0.32 23.76 -22.25
N VAL A 203 -1.06 24.31 -21.27
CA VAL A 203 -1.85 23.53 -20.32
C VAL A 203 -3.01 22.81 -21.04
N GLN A 204 -3.70 23.49 -21.95
CA GLN A 204 -4.75 22.89 -22.78
C GLN A 204 -4.19 21.78 -23.70
N LYS A 205 -3.02 22.00 -24.32
CA LYS A 205 -2.34 20.97 -25.12
C LYS A 205 -2.00 19.75 -24.28
N LEU A 206 -1.47 19.97 -23.06
CA LEU A 206 -1.12 18.91 -22.12
C LEU A 206 -2.34 18.08 -21.72
N PHE A 207 -3.47 18.70 -21.39
CA PHE A 207 -4.70 17.97 -21.05
C PHE A 207 -5.29 17.20 -22.22
N ARG A 208 -5.27 17.77 -23.43
CA ARG A 208 -5.73 17.06 -24.62
C ARG A 208 -4.86 15.82 -24.88
N GLN A 209 -3.53 15.97 -24.79
CA GLN A 209 -2.62 14.83 -24.91
C GLN A 209 -2.85 13.82 -23.79
N GLY A 210 -3.02 14.27 -22.55
CA GLY A 210 -3.35 13.44 -21.40
C GLY A 210 -4.63 12.63 -21.61
N ALA A 211 -5.70 13.25 -22.12
CA ALA A 211 -6.96 12.57 -22.42
C ALA A 211 -6.80 11.49 -23.49
N VAL A 212 -6.01 11.75 -24.54
CA VAL A 212 -5.69 10.73 -25.56
C VAL A 212 -4.91 9.58 -24.94
N TRP A 213 -3.90 9.85 -24.11
CA TRP A 213 -3.12 8.81 -23.44
C TRP A 213 -3.94 7.99 -22.45
N VAL A 214 -4.83 8.61 -21.68
CA VAL A 214 -5.71 7.88 -20.76
C VAL A 214 -6.77 7.08 -21.52
N ALA A 215 -7.33 7.61 -22.62
CA ALA A 215 -8.24 6.85 -23.46
C ALA A 215 -7.53 5.66 -24.13
N LEU A 216 -6.28 5.83 -24.56
CA LEU A 216 -5.44 4.72 -25.06
C LEU A 216 -5.18 3.68 -23.96
N ALA A 217 -4.86 4.12 -22.74
CA ALA A 217 -4.70 3.21 -21.61
C ALA A 217 -6.01 2.45 -21.31
N GLY A 218 -7.16 3.14 -21.37
CA GLY A 218 -8.49 2.53 -21.30
C GLY A 218 -8.74 1.52 -22.41
N MET A 219 -8.26 1.75 -23.63
CA MET A 219 -8.38 0.79 -24.74
C MET A 219 -7.53 -0.47 -24.52
N VAL A 220 -6.33 -0.33 -23.97
CA VAL A 220 -5.41 -1.44 -23.69
C VAL A 220 -5.82 -2.22 -22.44
N PHE A 221 -6.45 -1.56 -21.47
CA PHE A 221 -6.80 -2.14 -20.17
C PHE A 221 -7.66 -3.43 -20.27
N PRO A 222 -8.76 -3.49 -21.02
CA PRO A 222 -9.56 -4.72 -21.18
C PRO A 222 -8.76 -5.87 -21.81
N VAL A 223 -7.82 -5.60 -22.72
CA VAL A 223 -6.96 -6.62 -23.31
C VAL A 223 -6.05 -7.24 -22.25
N VAL A 224 -5.54 -6.43 -21.32
CA VAL A 224 -4.78 -6.92 -20.16
C VAL A 224 -5.68 -7.75 -19.27
N MET A 225 -6.90 -7.31 -18.99
CA MET A 225 -7.87 -8.06 -18.17
C MET A 225 -8.20 -9.43 -18.76
N TRP A 226 -8.37 -9.52 -20.08
CA TRP A 226 -8.55 -10.78 -20.78
C TRP A 226 -7.32 -11.69 -20.68
N LYS A 227 -6.12 -11.16 -20.88
CA LYS A 227 -4.87 -11.94 -20.70
C LYS A 227 -4.67 -12.42 -19.26
N LEU A 228 -5.26 -11.74 -18.30
CA LEU A 228 -5.29 -12.13 -16.90
C LEU A 228 -6.50 -13.03 -16.57
N GLU A 229 -7.25 -13.50 -17.56
CA GLU A 229 -8.41 -14.39 -17.39
C GLU A 229 -9.47 -13.80 -16.43
N ILE A 230 -9.50 -12.47 -16.31
CA ILE A 230 -10.45 -11.75 -15.46
C ILE A 230 -11.75 -11.50 -16.21
N GLU A 231 -11.64 -11.18 -17.50
CA GLU A 231 -12.77 -10.96 -18.39
C GLU A 231 -12.75 -11.94 -19.56
N THR A 232 -13.93 -12.24 -20.09
CA THR A 232 -14.03 -12.99 -21.34
C THR A 232 -13.54 -12.14 -22.52
N GLY A 233 -12.97 -12.79 -23.53
CA GLY A 233 -12.45 -12.07 -24.71
C GLY A 233 -13.50 -11.22 -25.42
N LYS A 234 -14.78 -11.61 -25.40
CA LYS A 234 -15.88 -10.83 -26.00
C LYS A 234 -16.13 -9.51 -25.27
N VAL A 235 -16.13 -9.54 -23.93
CA VAL A 235 -16.30 -8.35 -23.09
C VAL A 235 -15.11 -7.41 -23.27
N ALA A 236 -13.88 -7.96 -23.29
CA ALA A 236 -12.68 -7.17 -23.50
C ALA A 236 -12.68 -6.45 -24.85
N VAL A 237 -13.07 -7.12 -25.94
CA VAL A 237 -13.19 -6.49 -27.27
C VAL A 237 -14.22 -5.36 -27.24
N PHE A 238 -15.39 -5.58 -26.64
CA PHE A 238 -16.43 -4.55 -26.54
C PHE A 238 -15.94 -3.31 -25.78
N HIS A 239 -15.32 -3.49 -24.61
CA HIS A 239 -14.77 -2.38 -23.83
C HIS A 239 -13.64 -1.64 -24.57
N SER A 240 -12.73 -2.38 -25.24
CA SER A 240 -11.67 -1.76 -26.05
C SER A 240 -12.23 -0.93 -27.21
N LEU A 241 -13.31 -1.38 -27.85
CA LEU A 241 -13.99 -0.61 -28.91
C LEU A 241 -14.64 0.65 -28.35
N LEU A 242 -15.28 0.59 -27.18
CA LEU A 242 -15.85 1.78 -26.52
C LEU A 242 -14.77 2.83 -26.23
N TRP A 243 -13.63 2.40 -25.69
CA TRP A 243 -12.49 3.29 -25.44
C TRP A 243 -11.87 3.85 -26.73
N CYS A 244 -11.87 3.07 -27.81
CA CYS A 244 -11.45 3.55 -29.13
C CYS A 244 -12.36 4.68 -29.63
N VAL A 245 -13.69 4.55 -29.47
CA VAL A 245 -14.64 5.62 -29.81
C VAL A 245 -14.39 6.87 -28.97
N VAL A 246 -14.17 6.74 -27.66
CA VAL A 246 -13.82 7.86 -26.77
C VAL A 246 -12.52 8.54 -27.24
N MET A 247 -11.48 7.76 -27.53
CA MET A 247 -10.19 8.26 -28.02
C MET A 247 -10.34 9.02 -29.35
N CYS A 248 -11.03 8.42 -30.33
CA CYS A 248 -11.32 9.05 -31.62
C CYS A 248 -12.11 10.34 -31.43
N GLY A 249 -13.10 10.36 -30.52
CA GLY A 249 -13.87 11.56 -30.17
C GLY A 249 -12.97 12.70 -29.69
N PHE A 250 -12.02 12.41 -28.78
CA PHE A 250 -11.06 13.41 -28.31
C PHE A 250 -10.09 13.89 -29.39
N VAL A 251 -9.62 13.01 -30.28
CA VAL A 251 -8.71 13.38 -31.38
C VAL A 251 -9.42 14.30 -32.38
N LEU A 252 -10.66 13.97 -32.75
CA LEU A 252 -11.43 14.69 -33.76
C LEU A 252 -12.05 15.99 -33.24
N TRP A 253 -12.68 15.98 -32.06
CA TRP A 253 -13.41 17.13 -31.51
C TRP A 253 -12.70 17.86 -30.37
N GLY A 254 -11.69 17.25 -29.72
CA GLY A 254 -11.00 17.86 -28.58
C GLY A 254 -10.26 19.16 -28.92
N ARG A 255 -9.98 19.43 -30.20
CA ARG A 255 -9.41 20.73 -30.65
C ARG A 255 -10.43 21.87 -30.64
N LYS A 256 -11.73 21.56 -30.65
CA LYS A 256 -12.83 22.53 -30.63
C LYS A 256 -13.33 22.85 -29.21
N LEU A 257 -12.93 22.04 -28.23
CA LEU A 257 -13.34 22.21 -26.83
C LEU A 257 -12.61 23.39 -26.17
N SER A 258 -13.33 24.14 -25.34
CA SER A 258 -12.72 25.12 -24.45
C SER A 258 -11.76 24.43 -23.46
N PRO A 259 -10.80 25.15 -22.84
CA PRO A 259 -9.91 24.58 -21.84
C PRO A 259 -10.66 23.91 -20.69
N ARG A 260 -11.75 24.54 -20.21
CA ARG A 260 -12.62 24.01 -19.15
C ARG A 260 -13.26 22.68 -19.54
N MET A 261 -13.78 22.60 -20.76
CA MET A 261 -14.41 21.37 -21.28
C MET A 261 -13.39 20.27 -21.52
N THR A 262 -12.19 20.60 -22.03
CA THR A 262 -11.11 19.63 -22.25
C THR A 262 -10.68 19.00 -20.92
N TYR A 263 -10.52 19.84 -19.89
CA TYR A 263 -10.18 19.39 -18.55
C TYR A 263 -11.30 18.55 -17.92
N ALA A 264 -12.55 19.01 -17.96
CA ALA A 264 -13.69 18.26 -17.44
C ALA A 264 -13.81 16.88 -18.10
N ALA A 265 -13.67 16.82 -19.43
CA ALA A 265 -13.71 15.57 -20.17
C ALA A 265 -12.53 14.65 -19.78
N PHE A 266 -11.32 15.19 -19.59
CA PHE A 266 -10.19 14.43 -19.07
C PHE A 266 -10.45 13.88 -17.67
N CYS A 267 -11.06 14.66 -16.77
CA CYS A 267 -11.44 14.20 -15.43
C CYS A 267 -12.43 13.05 -15.48
N VAL A 268 -13.46 13.16 -16.32
CA VAL A 268 -14.46 12.09 -16.49
C VAL A 268 -13.79 10.83 -16.99
N VAL A 269 -12.96 10.92 -18.03
CA VAL A 269 -12.21 9.77 -18.57
C VAL A 269 -11.31 9.14 -17.51
N ALA A 270 -10.51 9.94 -16.79
CA ALA A 270 -9.64 9.43 -15.74
C ALA A 270 -10.43 8.78 -14.58
N LEU A 271 -11.56 9.37 -14.19
CA LEU A 271 -12.43 8.82 -13.16
C LEU A 271 -13.02 7.47 -13.59
N VAL A 272 -13.54 7.37 -14.82
CA VAL A 272 -14.08 6.11 -15.35
C VAL A 272 -13.00 5.04 -15.39
N VAL A 273 -11.80 5.32 -15.91
CA VAL A 273 -10.67 4.35 -15.87
C VAL A 273 -10.34 3.92 -14.45
N THR A 274 -10.36 4.87 -13.50
CA THR A 274 -10.05 4.56 -12.09
C THR A 274 -11.14 3.69 -11.47
N LEU A 275 -12.42 3.95 -11.74
CA LEU A 275 -13.54 3.16 -11.25
C LEU A 275 -13.55 1.75 -11.84
N GLU A 276 -13.40 1.63 -13.15
CA GLU A 276 -13.27 0.35 -13.87
C GLU A 276 -12.08 -0.46 -13.34
N GLY A 277 -10.92 0.18 -13.21
CA GLY A 277 -9.74 -0.42 -12.62
C GLY A 277 -10.00 -0.90 -11.19
N SER A 278 -10.63 -0.08 -10.35
CA SER A 278 -10.90 -0.45 -8.96
C SER A 278 -11.93 -1.56 -8.85
N HIS A 279 -12.94 -1.58 -9.72
CA HIS A 279 -14.01 -2.57 -9.67
C HIS A 279 -13.55 -3.94 -10.21
N HIS A 280 -12.76 -3.95 -11.28
CA HIS A 280 -12.38 -5.20 -11.95
C HIS A 280 -10.97 -5.67 -11.57
N LEU A 281 -9.98 -4.78 -11.54
CA LEU A 281 -8.59 -5.17 -11.29
C LEU A 281 -8.36 -5.52 -9.83
N PHE A 282 -8.87 -4.73 -8.87
CA PHE A 282 -8.54 -4.95 -7.46
C PHE A 282 -9.12 -6.27 -6.92
N PRO A 283 -10.40 -6.62 -7.16
CA PRO A 283 -10.92 -7.91 -6.72
C PRO A 283 -10.18 -9.07 -7.39
N ALA A 284 -9.93 -9.00 -8.70
CA ALA A 284 -9.21 -10.05 -9.40
C ALA A 284 -7.75 -10.20 -8.93
N TRP A 285 -7.09 -9.08 -8.65
CA TRP A 285 -5.74 -9.07 -8.07
C TRP A 285 -5.75 -9.65 -6.65
N ALA A 286 -6.75 -9.30 -5.84
CA ALA A 286 -6.94 -9.83 -4.50
C ALA A 286 -7.16 -11.34 -4.54
N VAL A 287 -8.04 -11.85 -5.40
CA VAL A 287 -8.28 -13.29 -5.61
C VAL A 287 -7.00 -14.00 -6.04
N ARG A 288 -6.26 -13.46 -7.02
CA ARG A 288 -5.00 -14.07 -7.49
C ARG A 288 -3.89 -14.12 -6.44
N ARG A 289 -3.90 -13.20 -5.46
CA ARG A 289 -2.88 -13.14 -4.41
C ARG A 289 -3.33 -13.74 -3.07
N SER A 290 -4.61 -14.02 -2.90
CA SER A 290 -5.12 -14.60 -1.67
C SER A 290 -4.91 -16.11 -1.71
N VAL A 291 -4.47 -16.68 -0.59
CA VAL A 291 -4.36 -18.13 -0.42
C VAL A 291 -5.76 -18.75 -0.28
N ILE A 292 -6.69 -18.00 0.32
CA ILE A 292 -8.09 -18.38 0.47
C ILE A 292 -8.93 -17.50 -0.45
N THR A 293 -9.69 -18.10 -1.36
CA THR A 293 -10.62 -17.38 -2.22
C THR A 293 -11.98 -17.21 -1.51
N PRO A 294 -12.60 -16.00 -1.58
CA PRO A 294 -13.83 -15.67 -0.85
C PRO A 294 -15.04 -16.58 -1.09
N ASP A 295 -15.04 -17.34 -2.19
CA ASP A 295 -16.17 -18.20 -2.61
C ASP A 295 -15.81 -19.70 -2.62
N SER A 296 -14.76 -20.10 -1.91
CA SER A 296 -14.39 -21.51 -1.82
C SER A 296 -15.20 -22.23 -0.74
N GLN A 297 -15.70 -23.44 -1.06
CA GLN A 297 -16.26 -24.36 -0.05
C GLN A 297 -15.27 -24.59 1.11
N LEU A 298 -13.97 -24.51 0.82
CA LEU A 298 -12.89 -24.57 1.79
C LEU A 298 -12.94 -23.46 2.84
N LEU A 299 -13.31 -22.23 2.48
CA LEU A 299 -13.44 -21.13 3.43
C LEU A 299 -14.58 -21.39 4.42
N THR A 300 -15.71 -21.93 3.95
CA THR A 300 -16.83 -22.32 4.81
C THR A 300 -16.43 -23.45 5.78
N GLU A 301 -15.71 -24.45 5.28
CA GLU A 301 -15.28 -25.59 6.09
C GLU A 301 -14.21 -25.20 7.11
N MET A 302 -13.21 -24.40 6.71
CA MET A 302 -12.17 -23.88 7.61
C MET A 302 -12.71 -22.85 8.62
N GLY A 303 -13.83 -22.20 8.30
CA GLY A 303 -14.54 -21.32 9.23
C GLY A 303 -15.24 -22.08 10.37
N ASP A 304 -15.46 -23.39 10.23
CA ASP A 304 -16.01 -24.23 11.28
C ASP A 304 -14.95 -24.51 12.36
N HIS A 305 -15.22 -24.07 13.58
CA HIS A 305 -14.34 -24.23 14.74
C HIS A 305 -14.09 -25.70 15.13
N ARG A 306 -14.81 -26.66 14.56
CA ARG A 306 -14.51 -28.09 14.71
C ARG A 306 -13.18 -28.50 14.10
N TYR A 307 -12.70 -27.76 13.09
CA TYR A 307 -11.43 -28.05 12.43
C TYR A 307 -10.35 -27.09 12.93
N ALA A 308 -9.20 -27.64 13.31
CA ALA A 308 -8.01 -26.83 13.59
C ALA A 308 -7.47 -26.22 12.29
N VAL A 309 -6.95 -24.99 12.36
CA VAL A 309 -6.34 -24.31 11.21
C VAL A 309 -4.99 -23.73 11.61
N ALA A 310 -3.94 -24.03 10.83
CA ALA A 310 -2.61 -23.46 11.00
C ALA A 310 -2.08 -22.83 9.72
N CYS A 311 -1.28 -21.77 9.87
CA CYS A 311 -0.52 -21.13 8.81
C CYS A 311 0.98 -21.37 9.02
N LEU A 312 1.65 -21.93 8.01
CA LEU A 312 3.09 -22.14 7.99
C LEU A 312 3.77 -21.01 7.19
N GLN A 313 4.67 -20.28 7.85
CA GLN A 313 5.56 -19.25 7.30
C GLN A 313 4.88 -17.93 6.83
N GLN A 314 3.60 -17.91 6.46
CA GLN A 314 2.89 -16.66 6.14
C GLN A 314 2.61 -15.78 7.36
N SER A 315 2.70 -14.46 7.15
CA SER A 315 2.16 -13.46 8.07
C SER A 315 0.62 -13.45 7.94
N PRO A 316 -0.11 -13.75 9.02
CA PRO A 316 -1.46 -14.28 8.94
C PRO A 316 -2.54 -13.23 8.68
N GLY A 317 -2.25 -11.93 8.53
CA GLY A 317 -3.26 -10.88 8.69
C GLY A 317 -4.60 -11.08 7.96
N SER A 318 -4.60 -11.76 6.82
CA SER A 318 -5.83 -12.08 6.07
C SER A 318 -6.56 -13.36 6.53
N VAL A 319 -5.87 -14.42 6.99
CA VAL A 319 -6.51 -15.72 7.25
C VAL A 319 -7.45 -15.70 8.47
N PRO A 320 -7.02 -15.31 9.69
CA PRO A 320 -7.91 -15.15 10.84
C PRO A 320 -9.04 -14.15 10.57
N PHE A 321 -8.74 -13.09 9.78
CA PHE A 321 -9.71 -12.08 9.39
C PHE A 321 -10.82 -12.65 8.49
N TYR A 322 -10.47 -13.40 7.43
CA TYR A 322 -11.45 -13.98 6.51
C TYR A 322 -12.18 -15.19 7.11
N LEU A 323 -11.53 -15.95 7.99
CA LEU A 323 -12.17 -17.05 8.71
C LEU A 323 -13.02 -16.56 9.90
N ASN A 324 -12.85 -15.31 10.32
CA ASN A 324 -13.45 -14.75 11.53
C ASN A 324 -13.16 -15.61 12.78
N ARG A 325 -11.89 -15.99 12.94
CA ARG A 325 -11.40 -16.94 13.95
C ARG A 325 -10.15 -16.41 14.63
N GLU A 326 -10.06 -16.51 15.96
CA GLU A 326 -8.89 -16.09 16.74
C GLU A 326 -7.92 -17.26 17.04
N ASP A 327 -8.35 -18.49 16.80
CA ASP A 327 -7.65 -19.74 17.14
C ASP A 327 -6.78 -20.30 16.00
N VAL A 328 -6.43 -19.47 15.01
CA VAL A 328 -5.53 -19.86 13.91
C VAL A 328 -4.09 -19.93 14.43
N VAL A 329 -3.48 -21.11 14.33
CA VAL A 329 -2.13 -21.37 14.83
C VAL A 329 -1.08 -20.88 13.83
N LEU A 330 -0.03 -20.22 14.34
CA LEU A 330 1.11 -19.76 13.54
C LEU A 330 2.30 -20.68 13.74
N LEU A 331 2.74 -21.28 12.65
CA LEU A 331 3.86 -22.20 12.59
C LEU A 331 4.99 -21.60 11.76
N ARG A 332 6.22 -21.92 12.15
CA ARG A 332 7.45 -21.47 11.49
C ARG A 332 8.29 -22.67 11.11
N CYS A 333 8.92 -22.62 9.93
CA CYS A 333 9.80 -23.70 9.49
C CYS A 333 11.08 -23.82 10.34
N GLU A 334 11.37 -22.82 11.15
CA GLU A 334 12.43 -22.84 12.16
C GLU A 334 12.03 -23.64 13.43
N GLU A 335 10.75 -23.97 13.58
CA GLU A 335 10.17 -24.66 14.75
C GLU A 335 9.49 -25.98 14.33
N PRO A 336 10.25 -26.97 13.82
CA PRO A 336 9.67 -28.19 13.24
C PRO A 336 8.88 -29.03 14.25
N GLU A 337 9.26 -28.99 15.53
CA GLU A 337 8.56 -29.71 16.60
C GLU A 337 7.11 -29.25 16.75
N ARG A 338 6.84 -27.95 16.64
CA ARG A 338 5.47 -27.41 16.70
C ARG A 338 4.63 -27.80 15.49
N ILE A 339 5.25 -28.01 14.33
CA ILE A 339 4.57 -28.50 13.13
C ILE A 339 4.13 -29.96 13.37
N VAL A 340 5.05 -30.79 13.86
CA VAL A 340 4.80 -32.19 14.22
C VAL A 340 3.68 -32.28 15.25
N ASP A 341 3.76 -31.49 16.33
CA ASP A 341 2.76 -31.47 17.40
C ASP A 341 1.38 -31.06 16.90
N TYR A 342 1.32 -30.00 16.09
CA TYR A 342 0.06 -29.54 15.50
C TYR A 342 -0.57 -30.62 14.64
N VAL A 343 0.21 -31.21 13.72
CA VAL A 343 -0.29 -32.24 12.80
C VAL A 343 -0.75 -33.49 13.56
N ALA A 344 -0.02 -33.90 14.61
CA ALA A 344 -0.34 -35.08 15.41
C ALA A 344 -1.63 -34.94 16.25
N HIS A 345 -2.07 -33.71 16.54
CA HIS A 345 -3.27 -33.43 17.35
C HIS A 345 -4.44 -32.86 16.54
N SER A 346 -4.27 -32.71 15.22
CA SER A 346 -5.24 -32.07 14.33
C SER A 346 -5.73 -33.03 13.27
N ASP A 347 -6.30 -34.16 13.69
CA ASP A 347 -6.98 -35.09 12.79
C ASP A 347 -8.07 -34.34 12.01
N HIS A 348 -8.01 -34.38 10.67
CA HIS A 348 -8.88 -33.61 9.77
C HIS A 348 -8.71 -32.08 9.83
N GLY A 349 -7.67 -31.57 10.48
CA GLY A 349 -7.32 -30.14 10.47
C GLY A 349 -6.76 -29.67 9.14
N PHE A 350 -6.63 -28.35 9.01
CA PHE A 350 -6.09 -27.68 7.83
C PHE A 350 -4.70 -27.10 8.10
N LEU A 351 -3.85 -27.21 7.09
CA LEU A 351 -2.52 -26.60 7.08
C LEU A 351 -2.39 -25.73 5.82
N ILE A 352 -2.31 -24.42 6.03
CA ILE A 352 -2.04 -23.44 4.97
C ILE A 352 -0.54 -23.22 4.91
N VAL A 353 0.07 -23.50 3.76
CA VAL A 353 1.52 -23.46 3.57
C VAL A 353 1.88 -22.37 2.58
N ASP A 354 2.78 -21.45 2.96
CA ASP A 354 3.31 -20.44 2.05
C ASP A 354 4.06 -21.08 0.86
N GLU A 355 4.05 -20.42 -0.30
CA GLU A 355 4.77 -20.90 -1.49
C GLU A 355 6.29 -20.99 -1.26
N SER A 356 6.86 -20.18 -0.38
CA SER A 356 8.31 -20.23 -0.07
C SER A 356 8.75 -21.49 0.66
N VAL A 357 7.82 -22.30 1.20
CA VAL A 357 8.13 -23.57 1.86
C VAL A 357 8.32 -24.66 0.81
N PRO A 358 9.54 -25.23 0.67
CA PRO A 358 9.79 -26.34 -0.24
C PRO A 358 9.10 -27.63 0.22
N ASP A 359 8.70 -28.48 -0.73
CA ASP A 359 7.98 -29.72 -0.42
C ASP A 359 8.80 -30.73 0.36
N ASP A 360 10.09 -30.83 0.08
CA ASP A 360 11.00 -31.68 0.82
C ASP A 360 11.11 -31.24 2.29
N ARG A 361 11.09 -29.94 2.56
CA ARG A 361 11.14 -29.39 3.92
C ARG A 361 9.82 -29.59 4.65
N LEU A 362 8.70 -29.38 3.97
CA LEU A 362 7.37 -29.68 4.51
C LEU A 362 7.28 -31.16 4.88
N GLN A 363 7.62 -32.06 3.97
CA GLN A 363 7.58 -33.52 4.16
C GLN A 363 8.38 -33.99 5.37
N ARG A 364 9.58 -33.44 5.60
CA ARG A 364 10.41 -33.80 6.76
C ARG A 364 9.78 -33.44 8.11
N SER A 365 8.83 -32.50 8.11
CA SER A 365 8.17 -31.98 9.31
C SER A 365 6.82 -32.64 9.58
N ILE A 366 6.37 -33.57 8.73
CA ILE A 366 5.09 -34.28 8.90
C ILE A 366 5.34 -35.63 9.59
N PRO A 367 4.59 -35.97 10.67
CA PRO A 367 4.67 -37.27 11.30
C PRO A 367 4.35 -38.40 10.31
N ARG A 368 5.04 -39.55 10.41
CA ARG A 368 4.78 -40.73 9.56
C ARG A 368 3.37 -41.30 9.71
N THR A 369 2.69 -40.97 10.81
CA THR A 369 1.32 -41.37 11.10
C THR A 369 0.28 -40.52 10.35
N HIS A 370 0.69 -39.47 9.64
CA HIS A 370 -0.21 -38.55 8.96
C HIS A 370 0.19 -38.34 7.49
N ALA A 371 -0.80 -38.00 6.67
CA ALA A 371 -0.63 -37.61 5.28
C ALA A 371 -1.32 -36.26 5.04
N LEU A 372 -0.80 -35.52 4.06
CA LEU A 372 -1.38 -34.26 3.61
C LEU A 372 -2.07 -34.47 2.25
N GLU A 373 -3.37 -34.20 2.19
CA GLU A 373 -4.13 -34.10 0.96
C GLU A 373 -4.15 -32.64 0.50
N GLN A 374 -3.63 -32.34 -0.68
CA GLN A 374 -3.65 -30.98 -1.20
C GLN A 374 -5.04 -30.65 -1.75
N LEU A 375 -5.76 -29.72 -1.10
CA LEU A 375 -7.10 -29.29 -1.50
C LEU A 375 -7.08 -28.14 -2.52
N SER A 376 -6.05 -27.29 -2.44
CA SER A 376 -5.91 -26.13 -3.32
C SER A 376 -4.45 -25.72 -3.47
N SER A 377 -4.11 -25.23 -4.66
CA SER A 377 -2.83 -24.59 -4.95
C SER A 377 -3.11 -23.22 -5.57
N GLY A 378 -2.68 -22.17 -4.86
CA GLY A 378 -2.70 -20.80 -5.32
C GLY A 378 -1.27 -20.29 -5.55
N ARG A 379 -1.16 -19.13 -6.22
CA ARG A 379 0.13 -18.53 -6.56
C ARG A 379 0.96 -18.08 -5.34
N ASN A 380 0.36 -17.98 -4.15
CA ASN A 380 1.04 -17.52 -2.94
C ASN A 380 0.98 -18.54 -1.80
N GLY A 381 0.47 -19.76 -2.05
CA GLY A 381 0.34 -20.76 -1.01
C GLY A 381 -0.57 -21.91 -1.37
N ARG A 382 -0.54 -22.95 -0.54
CA ARG A 382 -1.23 -24.22 -0.74
C ARG A 382 -2.01 -24.57 0.52
N ILE A 383 -3.17 -25.20 0.33
CA ILE A 383 -4.02 -25.63 1.43
C ILE A 383 -4.02 -27.15 1.45
N PHE A 384 -3.68 -27.70 2.60
CA PHE A 384 -3.67 -29.14 2.84
C PHE A 384 -4.68 -29.52 3.91
N ARG A 385 -5.31 -30.69 3.74
CA ARG A 385 -6.03 -31.41 4.78
C ARG A 385 -5.12 -32.44 5.41
N ILE A 386 -5.19 -32.55 6.73
CA ILE A 386 -4.45 -33.55 7.51
C ILE A 386 -5.30 -34.81 7.64
N HIS A 387 -4.70 -35.96 7.33
CA HIS A 387 -5.32 -37.27 7.51
C HIS A 387 -4.43 -38.17 8.35
N ALA A 388 -4.99 -38.81 9.37
CA ALA A 388 -4.35 -39.94 10.01
C ALA A 388 -4.25 -41.11 9.04
N VAL A 389 -3.05 -41.66 8.87
CA VAL A 389 -2.81 -42.86 8.09
C VAL A 389 -3.11 -44.05 8.98
N ALA A 390 -4.23 -44.73 8.71
CA ALA A 390 -4.52 -46.01 9.35
C ALA A 390 -3.36 -46.98 9.07
N SER A 391 -2.87 -47.66 10.11
CA SER A 391 -1.68 -48.50 10.05
C SER A 391 -1.78 -49.71 9.11
N HIS A 392 -2.93 -49.95 8.46
CA HIS A 392 -3.19 -51.09 7.58
C HIS A 392 -3.95 -50.68 6.30
N ALA A 393 -3.25 -50.19 5.28
CA ALA A 393 -3.77 -50.16 3.91
C ALA A 393 -2.61 -50.17 2.91
N HIS A 394 -2.17 -51.37 2.54
CA HIS A 394 -1.47 -51.57 1.27
C HIS A 394 -2.46 -51.29 0.12
N ASP A 395 -1.97 -50.66 -0.95
CA ASP A 395 -2.67 -50.28 -2.20
C ASP A 395 -3.60 -49.06 -2.19
N VAL A 396 -3.06 -47.88 -2.59
CA VAL A 396 -3.76 -46.89 -3.44
C VAL A 396 -2.73 -46.20 -4.35
N SER A 397 -3.09 -46.02 -5.62
CA SER A 397 -2.29 -45.62 -6.78
C SER A 397 -1.64 -44.23 -6.73
N ALA A 398 -0.61 -44.06 -7.56
CA ALA A 398 0.30 -42.91 -7.61
C ALA A 398 -0.20 -41.66 -8.39
N ASP A 399 -1.50 -41.58 -8.71
CA ASP A 399 -2.06 -40.49 -9.55
C ASP A 399 -2.91 -39.44 -8.81
N SER A 400 -3.11 -39.59 -7.50
CA SER A 400 -3.71 -38.54 -6.66
C SER A 400 -2.59 -37.68 -6.08
N GLY A 401 -2.69 -36.35 -6.11
CA GLY A 401 -1.73 -35.38 -5.53
C GLY A 401 -1.53 -35.44 -4.01
N ILE A 402 -1.52 -36.66 -3.45
CA ILE A 402 -1.23 -37.01 -2.08
C ILE A 402 0.29 -37.10 -1.97
N ILE A 403 0.86 -36.22 -1.15
CA ILE A 403 2.27 -36.27 -0.82
C ILE A 403 2.48 -37.42 0.16
N ARG A 404 2.90 -38.59 -0.34
CA ARG A 404 3.26 -39.77 0.49
C ARG A 404 4.77 -39.93 0.59
N VAL A 405 5.23 -40.33 1.77
CA VAL A 405 6.56 -40.89 2.00
C VAL A 405 6.60 -42.28 1.36
N GLN A 406 7.34 -42.45 0.25
CA GLN A 406 7.82 -43.78 -0.12
C GLN A 406 8.97 -44.16 0.82
N ALA A 407 8.69 -45.04 1.77
CA ALA A 407 9.72 -45.73 2.53
C ALA A 407 10.25 -46.90 1.69
N ARG A 408 11.44 -46.76 1.11
CA ARG A 408 12.22 -47.94 0.71
C ARG A 408 12.93 -48.43 1.97
N VAL A 409 12.46 -49.54 2.54
CA VAL A 409 13.12 -50.23 3.64
C VAL A 409 13.49 -51.64 3.19
N GLN A 410 14.68 -52.07 3.65
CA GLN A 410 15.38 -53.36 3.55
C GLN A 410 16.23 -53.59 2.30
N SER A 411 17.47 -54.07 2.41
CA SER A 411 18.13 -54.78 3.52
C SER A 411 19.66 -54.67 3.46
N ASP A 412 20.31 -54.59 4.62
CA ASP A 412 21.73 -54.93 4.78
C ASP A 412 21.97 -56.40 4.47
N ALA A 413 22.90 -56.68 3.55
CA ALA A 413 23.77 -57.86 3.56
C ALA A 413 25.06 -57.54 2.76
N PRO A 414 26.25 -58.03 3.18
CA PRO A 414 27.54 -57.58 2.65
C PRO A 414 28.16 -58.54 1.62
N SER A 415 28.60 -58.00 0.47
CA SER A 415 29.52 -58.56 -0.54
C SER A 415 29.21 -57.80 -1.85
N GLU A 416 30.12 -57.26 -2.66
CA GLU A 416 31.43 -57.75 -3.07
C GLU A 416 32.15 -56.63 -3.85
N VAL A 417 33.47 -56.65 -3.79
CA VAL A 417 34.40 -55.86 -4.61
C VAL A 417 34.21 -56.18 -6.09
N VAL A 418 34.00 -55.19 -6.96
CA VAL A 418 34.59 -55.16 -8.32
C VAL A 418 34.82 -53.71 -8.77
N THR A 419 36.09 -53.41 -9.01
CA THR A 419 36.68 -52.32 -9.81
C THR A 419 36.15 -52.26 -11.25
N GLN A 420 35.71 -51.09 -11.71
CA GLN A 420 36.31 -50.30 -12.81
C GLN A 420 35.54 -48.99 -13.04
#